data_AF-A0A955A7E7-F1
#
_entry.id   AF-A0A955A7E7-F1
#
_cell.length_a   1.000
_cell.length_b   1.000
_cell.length_c   1.000
_cell.angle_alpha   90.00
_cell.angle_beta   90.00
_cell.angle_gamma   90.00
#
_symmetry.space_group_name_H-M   'P 1'
#
loop_
_entity.id
_entity.type
_entity.pdbx_description
1 polymer ?
#
loop_
_entity_poly.entity_id
_entity_poly.type
_entity_poly.pdbx_seq_one_letter_code
_entity_poly.pdbx_strand_id
1 'polypeptide(L)'
;MANFRTHITTSTVVGLGYGAYGFTLADMPPTSCAVAAGLCSIAGMLPDLDSDNGIPVRETFCFGSAVIPVLMLDRFMMMGFTHEDMVLASGAIYIFVRFFVSWIFKRYTVHRGMWHSLPACATCGLLAYMICTCEHDVRMYKAVAVVLGFLSHLILDEIYSVDLRNRRIKKSFGTALKMFSNKLWPNVSTYGKLTLLIVAVTVGERKFLEYFRDPANRFHYTAERIAREATEVVGSVLGHTHLSPTSHSPPDLLVPATEGGNPPPLIGHQPTPVSDSPSSPPYAPSFPANTGQNTGSSGFGGPLFSR
;
A
#
# COMPACT_ATOMS: atom_id res chain seq x y z
N MET A 1 -8.65 -2.53 -32.97
CA MET A 1 -8.61 -2.50 -31.49
C MET A 1 -9.74 -3.37 -31.03
N ALA A 2 -9.47 -4.19 -30.04
CA ALA A 2 -10.53 -4.97 -29.43
C ALA A 2 -11.50 -3.99 -28.73
N ASN A 3 -12.72 -4.45 -28.40
CA ASN A 3 -13.63 -3.58 -27.67
C ASN A 3 -13.18 -3.48 -26.21
N PHE A 4 -13.57 -2.43 -25.51
CA PHE A 4 -13.29 -2.21 -24.09
C PHE A 4 -13.55 -3.45 -23.22
N ARG A 5 -14.68 -4.13 -23.45
CA ARG A 5 -15.06 -5.38 -22.78
C ARG A 5 -14.05 -6.52 -22.99
N THR A 6 -13.42 -6.56 -24.16
CA THR A 6 -12.41 -7.58 -24.47
C THR A 6 -11.13 -7.29 -23.70
N HIS A 7 -10.66 -6.04 -23.65
CA HIS A 7 -9.46 -5.67 -22.91
C HIS A 7 -9.59 -5.98 -21.42
N ILE A 8 -10.68 -5.53 -20.77
CA ILE A 8 -10.89 -5.78 -19.34
C ILE A 8 -11.09 -7.27 -19.03
N THR A 9 -11.78 -8.01 -19.89
CA THR A 9 -11.95 -9.46 -19.71
C THR A 9 -10.61 -10.18 -19.83
N THR A 10 -9.82 -9.88 -20.86
CA THR A 10 -8.51 -10.49 -21.07
C THR A 10 -7.55 -10.17 -19.93
N SER A 11 -7.45 -8.91 -19.51
CA SER A 11 -6.58 -8.52 -18.40
C SER A 11 -7.03 -9.12 -17.06
N THR A 12 -8.34 -9.33 -16.87
CA THR A 12 -8.88 -10.04 -15.69
C THR A 12 -8.48 -11.51 -15.70
N VAL A 13 -8.61 -12.22 -16.84
CA VAL A 13 -8.18 -13.62 -16.95
C VAL A 13 -6.68 -13.75 -16.72
N VAL A 14 -5.87 -12.87 -17.31
CA VAL A 14 -4.42 -12.80 -17.07
C VAL A 14 -4.14 -12.52 -15.59
N GLY A 15 -4.88 -11.61 -14.96
CA GLY A 15 -4.75 -11.27 -13.55
C GLY A 15 -5.08 -12.43 -12.62
N LEU A 16 -6.14 -13.19 -12.89
CA LEU A 16 -6.49 -14.40 -12.14
C LEU A 16 -5.41 -15.47 -12.29
N GLY A 17 -4.88 -15.68 -13.49
CA GLY A 17 -3.76 -16.59 -13.74
C GLY A 17 -2.49 -16.16 -13.00
N TYR A 18 -2.17 -14.86 -13.01
CA TYR A 18 -1.04 -14.31 -12.29
C TYR A 18 -1.21 -14.41 -10.77
N GLY A 19 -2.42 -14.15 -10.25
CA GLY A 19 -2.78 -14.36 -8.85
C GLY A 19 -2.62 -15.81 -8.40
N ALA A 20 -3.08 -16.76 -9.23
CA ALA A 20 -2.91 -18.20 -8.97
C ALA A 20 -1.43 -18.61 -9.00
N TYR A 21 -0.65 -18.09 -9.95
CA TYR A 21 0.81 -18.26 -9.98
C TYR A 21 1.46 -17.75 -8.69
N GLY A 22 1.09 -16.54 -8.24
CA GLY A 22 1.61 -15.96 -7.01
C GLY A 22 1.35 -16.82 -5.78
N PHE A 23 0.13 -17.36 -5.67
CA PHE A 23 -0.28 -18.19 -4.54
C PHE A 23 0.37 -19.58 -4.56
N THR A 24 0.58 -20.18 -5.73
CA THR A 24 1.02 -21.58 -5.84
C THR A 24 2.53 -21.75 -5.99
N LEU A 25 3.19 -20.83 -6.71
CA LEU A 25 4.60 -20.98 -7.09
C LEU A 25 5.50 -19.89 -6.50
N ALA A 26 4.97 -18.70 -6.24
CA ALA A 26 5.76 -17.58 -5.71
C ALA A 26 5.58 -17.35 -4.20
N ASP A 27 4.82 -18.21 -3.52
CA ASP A 27 4.53 -18.13 -2.07
C ASP A 27 4.08 -16.75 -1.59
N MET A 28 3.34 -16.03 -2.44
CA MET A 28 2.84 -14.70 -2.12
C MET A 28 1.59 -14.78 -1.23
N PRO A 29 1.42 -13.84 -0.28
CA PRO A 29 0.23 -13.81 0.58
C PRO A 29 -1.07 -13.79 -0.25
N PRO A 30 -2.10 -14.57 0.12
CA PRO A 30 -3.34 -14.67 -0.67
C PRO A 30 -4.02 -13.32 -0.93
N THR A 31 -3.96 -12.41 0.04
CA THR A 31 -4.49 -11.05 -0.07
C THR A 31 -3.72 -10.22 -1.11
N SER A 32 -2.39 -10.36 -1.16
CA SER A 32 -1.55 -9.73 -2.17
C SER A 32 -1.82 -10.31 -3.56
N CYS A 33 -2.09 -11.60 -3.68
CA CYS A 33 -2.51 -12.23 -4.93
C CYS A 33 -3.85 -11.68 -5.43
N ALA A 34 -4.84 -11.52 -4.56
CA ALA A 34 -6.13 -10.93 -4.91
C ALA A 34 -5.99 -9.46 -5.36
N VAL A 35 -5.20 -8.67 -4.62
CA VAL A 35 -4.91 -7.28 -4.99
C VAL A 35 -4.17 -7.20 -6.32
N ALA A 36 -3.15 -8.04 -6.54
CA ALA A 36 -2.41 -8.09 -7.80
C ALA A 36 -3.30 -8.48 -8.99
N ALA A 37 -4.19 -9.46 -8.81
CA ALA A 37 -5.15 -9.84 -9.84
C ALA A 37 -6.08 -8.67 -10.22
N GLY A 38 -6.60 -7.96 -9.21
CA GLY A 38 -7.39 -6.75 -9.42
C GLY A 38 -6.60 -5.65 -10.14
N LEU A 39 -5.39 -5.34 -9.67
CA LEU A 39 -4.50 -4.36 -10.31
C LEU A 39 -4.20 -4.71 -11.77
N CYS A 40 -3.95 -5.98 -12.08
CA CYS A 40 -3.75 -6.46 -13.45
C CYS A 40 -5.00 -6.24 -14.31
N SER A 41 -6.18 -6.59 -13.80
CA SER A 41 -7.46 -6.36 -14.48
C SER A 41 -7.60 -4.88 -14.89
N ILE A 42 -7.49 -3.97 -13.92
CA ILE A 42 -7.66 -2.52 -14.14
C ILE A 42 -6.54 -1.95 -15.02
N ALA A 43 -5.31 -2.43 -14.86
CA ALA A 43 -4.17 -1.95 -15.63
C ALA A 43 -4.32 -2.20 -17.14
N GLY A 44 -5.10 -3.21 -17.54
CA GLY A 44 -5.48 -3.44 -18.94
C GLY A 44 -6.35 -2.34 -19.56
N MET A 45 -6.90 -1.42 -18.77
CA MET A 45 -7.63 -0.24 -19.25
C MET A 45 -6.75 1.02 -19.32
N LEU A 46 -5.53 0.99 -18.77
CA LEU A 46 -4.65 2.17 -18.74
C LEU A 46 -4.28 2.69 -20.13
N PRO A 47 -3.99 1.86 -21.16
CA PRO A 47 -3.66 2.38 -22.49
C PRO A 47 -4.82 3.18 -23.11
N ASP A 48 -6.07 2.78 -22.84
CA ASP A 48 -7.28 3.42 -23.36
C ASP A 48 -7.60 4.78 -22.71
N LEU A 49 -6.86 5.18 -21.68
CA LEU A 49 -7.00 6.49 -21.05
C LEU A 49 -6.80 7.64 -22.06
N ASP A 50 -6.06 7.39 -23.14
CA ASP A 50 -5.77 8.36 -24.20
C ASP A 50 -6.87 8.47 -25.27
N SER A 51 -7.98 7.73 -25.12
CA SER A 51 -9.06 7.70 -26.08
C SER A 51 -10.05 8.86 -25.95
N ASP A 52 -10.64 9.26 -27.08
CA ASP A 52 -11.63 10.34 -27.15
C ASP A 52 -12.98 9.97 -26.48
N ASN A 53 -13.14 8.70 -26.07
CA ASN A 53 -14.35 8.21 -25.41
C ASN A 53 -14.38 8.65 -23.93
N GLY A 54 -15.19 9.66 -23.64
CA GLY A 54 -15.22 10.27 -22.30
C GLY A 54 -15.71 9.37 -21.17
N ILE A 55 -16.49 8.32 -21.42
CA ILE A 55 -17.07 7.48 -20.35
C ILE A 55 -16.03 6.52 -19.74
N PRO A 56 -15.38 5.59 -20.49
CA PRO A 56 -14.43 4.65 -19.90
C PRO A 56 -13.24 5.33 -19.22
N VAL A 57 -12.74 6.41 -19.84
CA VAL A 57 -11.66 7.23 -19.28
C VAL A 57 -12.07 7.85 -17.94
N ARG A 58 -13.27 8.44 -17.86
CA ARG A 58 -13.79 9.04 -16.62
C ARG A 58 -13.94 8.00 -15.51
N GLU A 59 -14.47 6.82 -15.83
CA GLU A 59 -14.63 5.75 -14.83
C GLU A 59 -13.27 5.22 -14.35
N THR A 60 -12.28 5.10 -15.24
CA THR A 60 -10.93 4.67 -14.86
C THR A 60 -10.25 5.66 -13.92
N PHE A 61 -10.35 6.97 -14.19
CA PHE A 61 -9.83 8.00 -13.29
C PHE A 61 -10.62 8.08 -11.98
N CYS A 62 -11.94 7.89 -12.01
CA CYS A 62 -12.80 7.81 -10.83
C CYS A 62 -12.36 6.65 -9.91
N PHE A 63 -12.21 5.47 -10.50
CA PHE A 63 -11.77 4.29 -9.77
C PHE A 63 -10.34 4.45 -9.24
N GLY A 64 -9.42 4.91 -10.09
CA GLY A 64 -8.03 5.17 -9.70
C GLY A 64 -7.93 6.19 -8.56
N SER A 65 -8.74 7.25 -8.58
CA SER A 65 -8.80 8.24 -7.50
C SER A 65 -9.23 7.66 -6.16
N ALA A 66 -10.03 6.58 -6.16
CA ALA A 66 -10.44 5.90 -4.93
C ALA A 66 -9.40 4.86 -4.47
N VAL A 67 -8.78 4.11 -5.39
CA VAL A 67 -7.86 3.01 -5.04
C VAL A 67 -6.46 3.48 -4.70
N ILE A 68 -5.91 4.46 -5.42
CA ILE A 68 -4.56 4.99 -5.17
C ILE A 68 -4.35 5.42 -3.72
N PRO A 69 -5.21 6.25 -3.09
CA PRO A 69 -5.00 6.65 -1.70
C PRO A 69 -5.09 5.46 -0.73
N VAL A 70 -5.95 4.47 -1.00
CA VAL A 70 -6.04 3.24 -0.19
C VAL A 70 -4.74 2.42 -0.27
N LEU A 71 -4.12 2.34 -1.45
CA LEU A 71 -2.82 1.69 -1.61
C LEU A 71 -1.67 2.44 -0.92
N MET A 72 -1.85 3.74 -0.66
CA MET A 72 -0.87 4.60 0.01
C MET A 72 -1.05 4.67 1.53
N LEU A 73 -2.05 3.98 2.12
CA LEU A 73 -2.30 4.06 3.57
C LEU A 73 -1.08 3.67 4.39
N ASP A 74 -0.38 2.62 4.00
CA ASP A 74 0.86 2.18 4.65
C ASP A 74 1.95 3.28 4.60
N ARG A 75 2.03 4.02 3.49
CA ARG A 75 2.95 5.16 3.37
C ARG A 75 2.59 6.28 4.33
N PHE A 76 1.32 6.60 4.49
CA PHE A 76 0.90 7.62 5.45
C PHE A 76 1.23 7.20 6.88
N MET A 77 1.03 5.92 7.22
CA MET A 77 1.40 5.38 8.53
C MET A 77 2.92 5.49 8.78
N MET A 78 3.75 5.17 7.78
CA MET A 78 5.20 5.33 7.89
C MET A 78 5.65 6.79 8.02
N MET A 79 4.91 7.73 7.43
CA MET A 79 5.16 9.17 7.61
C MET A 79 4.64 9.71 8.95
N GLY A 80 4.01 8.85 9.76
CA GLY A 80 3.51 9.20 11.07
C GLY A 80 2.24 10.05 11.06
N PHE A 81 1.47 9.98 9.97
CA PHE A 81 0.22 10.72 9.85
C PHE A 81 -0.79 10.22 10.88
N THR A 82 -1.53 11.15 11.48
CA THR A 82 -2.69 10.82 12.30
C THR A 82 -3.83 10.29 11.42
N HIS A 83 -4.86 9.71 12.02
CA HIS A 83 -6.01 9.22 11.26
C HIS A 83 -6.69 10.35 10.47
N GLU A 84 -6.79 11.54 11.06
CA GLU A 84 -7.36 12.72 10.40
C GLU A 84 -6.52 13.18 9.21
N ASP A 85 -5.19 13.21 9.37
CA ASP A 85 -4.26 13.53 8.28
C ASP A 85 -4.38 12.52 7.13
N MET A 86 -4.53 11.22 7.44
CA MET A 86 -4.73 10.18 6.44
C MET A 86 -6.02 10.38 5.65
N VAL A 87 -7.12 10.77 6.32
CA VAL A 87 -8.40 11.08 5.68
C VAL A 87 -8.27 12.29 4.76
N LEU A 88 -7.69 13.39 5.26
CA LEU A 88 -7.48 14.61 4.48
C LEU A 88 -6.55 14.39 3.29
N ALA A 89 -5.43 13.68 3.49
CA ALA A 89 -4.50 13.33 2.43
C ALA A 89 -5.15 12.43 1.37
N SER A 90 -5.94 11.44 1.80
CA SER A 90 -6.68 10.56 0.88
C SER A 90 -7.70 11.34 0.05
N GLY A 91 -8.46 12.24 0.67
CA GLY A 91 -9.40 13.14 -0.01
C GLY A 91 -8.70 14.08 -0.99
N ALA A 92 -7.56 14.65 -0.60
CA ALA A 92 -6.75 15.51 -1.46
C ALA A 92 -6.24 14.76 -2.69
N ILE A 93 -5.71 13.55 -2.52
CA ILE A 93 -5.27 12.68 -3.62
C ILE A 93 -6.43 12.31 -4.53
N TYR A 94 -7.61 11.99 -3.96
CA TYR A 94 -8.80 11.69 -4.76
C TYR A 94 -9.13 12.85 -5.69
N ILE A 95 -9.25 14.08 -5.15
CA ILE A 95 -9.57 15.28 -5.93
C ILE A 95 -8.49 15.54 -6.98
N PHE A 96 -7.21 15.43 -6.58
CA PHE A 96 -6.07 15.65 -7.46
C PHE A 96 -6.07 14.67 -8.65
N VAL A 97 -6.21 13.37 -8.40
CA VAL A 97 -6.22 12.35 -9.47
C VAL A 97 -7.46 12.50 -10.35
N ARG A 98 -8.63 12.67 -9.73
CA ARG A 98 -9.91 12.72 -10.44
C ARG A 98 -10.01 13.91 -11.39
N PHE A 99 -9.66 15.11 -10.91
CA PHE A 99 -9.89 16.34 -11.66
C PHE A 99 -8.63 16.85 -12.33
N PHE A 100 -7.53 17.00 -11.58
CA PHE A 100 -6.32 17.63 -12.09
C PHE A 100 -5.54 16.70 -13.03
N VAL A 101 -5.25 15.47 -12.60
CA VAL A 101 -4.52 14.51 -13.45
C VAL A 101 -5.36 14.15 -14.67
N SER A 102 -6.67 13.89 -14.52
CA SER A 102 -7.54 13.62 -15.68
C SER A 102 -7.57 14.77 -16.68
N TRP A 103 -7.61 16.02 -16.21
CA TRP A 103 -7.57 17.22 -17.07
C TRP A 103 -6.25 17.34 -17.83
N ILE A 104 -5.10 17.21 -17.15
CA ILE A 104 -3.77 17.22 -17.80
C ILE A 104 -3.71 16.11 -18.83
N PHE A 105 -4.12 14.91 -18.44
CA PHE A 105 -4.02 13.74 -19.30
C PHE A 105 -4.76 13.98 -20.62
N LYS A 106 -6.04 14.36 -20.57
CA LYS A 106 -6.84 14.68 -21.77
C LYS A 106 -6.26 15.81 -22.61
N ARG A 107 -5.55 16.77 -22.01
CA ARG A 107 -4.97 17.90 -22.74
C ARG A 107 -3.67 17.54 -23.46
N TYR A 108 -2.87 16.64 -22.89
CA TYR A 108 -1.52 16.34 -23.37
C TYR A 108 -1.39 15.00 -24.10
N THR A 109 -2.28 14.03 -23.84
CA THR A 109 -2.22 12.74 -24.53
C THR A 109 -2.95 12.80 -25.86
N VAL A 110 -2.28 12.30 -26.89
CA VAL A 110 -2.88 12.11 -28.22
C VAL A 110 -3.29 10.64 -28.31
N HIS A 111 -4.48 10.36 -28.84
CA HIS A 111 -4.96 8.99 -29.04
C HIS A 111 -3.96 8.17 -29.86
N ARG A 112 -3.55 7.00 -29.34
CA ARG A 112 -2.48 6.14 -29.89
C ARG A 112 -1.11 6.82 -29.98
N GLY A 113 -0.88 7.80 -29.12
CA GLY A 113 0.38 8.51 -28.96
C GLY A 113 1.45 7.64 -28.30
N MET A 114 2.41 8.26 -27.63
CA MET A 114 3.42 7.52 -26.85
C MET A 114 2.85 6.88 -25.57
N TRP A 115 1.58 7.13 -25.22
CA TRP A 115 0.92 6.44 -24.11
C TRP A 115 0.60 4.99 -24.44
N HIS A 116 0.35 4.66 -25.72
CA HIS A 116 0.19 3.29 -26.20
C HIS A 116 1.56 2.73 -26.64
N SER A 117 2.46 2.48 -25.67
CA SER A 117 3.84 2.04 -25.94
C SER A 117 4.45 1.26 -24.76
N LEU A 118 5.56 0.55 -25.01
CA LEU A 118 6.31 -0.15 -23.97
C LEU A 118 6.93 0.79 -22.92
N PRO A 119 7.51 1.95 -23.26
CA PRO A 119 7.97 2.91 -22.26
C PRO A 119 6.85 3.43 -21.33
N ALA A 120 5.63 3.60 -21.85
CA ALA A 120 4.49 3.98 -21.03
C ALA A 120 4.07 2.84 -20.09
N CYS A 121 4.07 1.60 -20.57
CA CYS A 121 3.87 0.40 -19.74
C CYS A 121 4.86 0.34 -18.57
N ALA A 122 6.16 0.52 -18.85
CA ALA A 122 7.21 0.57 -17.81
C ALA A 122 6.99 1.71 -16.82
N THR A 123 6.59 2.89 -17.30
CA THR A 123 6.26 4.06 -16.47
C THR A 123 5.11 3.73 -15.51
N CYS A 124 4.02 3.10 -15.98
CA CYS A 124 2.91 2.67 -15.14
C CYS A 124 3.32 1.62 -14.10
N GLY A 125 4.17 0.67 -14.47
CA GLY A 125 4.74 -0.31 -13.53
C GLY A 125 5.55 0.35 -12.41
N LEU A 126 6.42 1.31 -12.75
CA LEU A 126 7.20 2.07 -11.76
C LEU A 126 6.32 2.94 -10.87
N LEU A 127 5.28 3.58 -11.42
CA LEU A 127 4.30 4.31 -10.62
C LEU A 127 3.60 3.39 -9.62
N ALA A 128 3.17 2.21 -10.06
CA ALA A 128 2.54 1.22 -9.17
C ALA A 128 3.50 0.77 -8.07
N TYR A 129 4.77 0.52 -8.41
CA TYR A 129 5.82 0.22 -7.43
C TYR A 129 5.97 1.34 -6.40
N MET A 130 5.93 2.61 -6.81
CA MET A 130 6.01 3.74 -5.88
C MET A 130 4.75 3.88 -5.02
N ILE A 131 3.57 3.66 -5.58
CA ILE A 131 2.30 3.80 -4.86
C ILE A 131 2.16 2.73 -3.78
N CYS A 132 2.47 1.47 -4.11
CA CYS A 132 2.37 0.36 -3.17
C CYS A 132 3.56 0.37 -2.21
N THR A 133 3.37 0.80 -0.96
CA THR A 133 4.37 0.57 0.09
C THR A 133 4.07 -0.74 0.81
N CYS A 134 4.94 -1.71 0.62
CA CYS A 134 4.95 -2.98 1.32
C CYS A 134 6.36 -3.58 1.16
N GLU A 135 6.56 -4.77 1.70
CA GLU A 135 7.77 -5.56 1.50
C GLU A 135 8.17 -5.61 0.02
N HIS A 136 9.48 -5.54 -0.24
CA HIS A 136 10.05 -5.39 -1.58
C HIS A 136 9.45 -6.39 -2.59
N ASP A 137 9.34 -7.66 -2.19
CA ASP A 137 8.90 -8.74 -3.07
C ASP A 137 7.42 -8.62 -3.42
N VAL A 138 6.57 -8.32 -2.42
CA VAL A 138 5.14 -8.07 -2.62
C VAL A 138 4.90 -6.81 -3.46
N ARG A 139 5.71 -5.77 -3.24
CA ARG A 139 5.66 -4.52 -3.98
C ARG A 139 6.01 -4.74 -5.45
N MET A 140 7.09 -5.46 -5.72
CA MET A 140 7.52 -5.84 -7.06
C MET A 140 6.46 -6.72 -7.74
N TYR A 141 5.90 -7.69 -7.01
CA TYR A 141 4.84 -8.56 -7.50
C TYR A 141 3.59 -7.78 -7.97
N LYS A 142 3.14 -6.78 -7.20
CA LYS A 142 2.03 -5.88 -7.59
C LYS A 142 2.37 -4.99 -8.78
N ALA A 143 3.59 -4.46 -8.83
CA ALA A 143 4.06 -3.64 -9.94
C ALA A 143 4.10 -4.42 -11.26
N VAL A 144 4.58 -5.67 -11.22
CA VAL A 144 4.56 -6.59 -12.36
C VAL A 144 3.12 -6.91 -12.78
N ALA A 145 2.18 -7.05 -11.85
CA ALA A 145 0.77 -7.24 -12.17
C ALA A 145 0.21 -6.09 -13.03
N VAL A 146 0.57 -4.83 -12.70
CA VAL A 146 0.19 -3.65 -13.50
C VAL A 146 0.82 -3.69 -14.89
N VAL A 147 2.10 -4.06 -14.99
CA VAL A 147 2.80 -4.22 -16.27
C VAL A 147 2.12 -5.30 -17.12
N LEU A 148 1.76 -6.45 -16.54
CA LEU A 148 1.08 -7.54 -17.23
C LEU A 148 -0.30 -7.13 -17.75
N GLY A 149 -1.08 -6.41 -16.93
CA GLY A 149 -2.36 -5.86 -17.35
C GLY A 149 -2.23 -4.95 -18.55
N PHE A 150 -1.35 -3.95 -18.47
CA PHE A 150 -1.07 -3.01 -19.55
C PHE A 150 -0.56 -3.73 -20.81
N LEU A 151 0.38 -4.66 -20.65
CA LEU A 151 0.95 -5.42 -21.75
C LEU A 151 -0.09 -6.30 -22.43
N SER A 152 -1.00 -6.92 -21.66
CA SER A 152 -2.09 -7.73 -22.22
C SER A 152 -2.96 -6.91 -23.17
N HIS A 153 -3.18 -5.63 -22.87
CA HIS A 153 -3.89 -4.71 -23.75
C HIS A 153 -3.11 -4.46 -25.06
N LEU A 154 -1.82 -4.14 -24.97
CA LEU A 154 -0.97 -3.91 -26.15
C LEU A 154 -0.92 -5.14 -27.07
N ILE A 155 -0.74 -6.32 -26.49
CA ILE A 155 -0.70 -7.59 -27.21
C ILE A 155 -2.04 -7.86 -27.88
N LEU A 156 -3.15 -7.66 -27.17
CA LEU A 156 -4.49 -7.87 -27.72
C LEU A 156 -4.76 -6.95 -28.91
N ASP A 157 -4.35 -5.69 -28.81
CA ASP A 157 -4.47 -4.73 -29.90
C ASP A 157 -3.65 -5.12 -31.13
N GLU A 158 -2.48 -5.72 -30.93
CA GLU A 158 -1.64 -6.25 -31.99
C GLU A 158 -2.24 -7.50 -32.65
N ILE A 159 -2.76 -8.44 -31.85
CA ILE A 159 -3.43 -9.65 -32.33
C ILE A 159 -4.66 -9.27 -33.19
N TYR A 160 -5.47 -8.32 -32.73
CA TYR A 160 -6.64 -7.82 -33.48
C TYR A 160 -6.26 -6.91 -34.66
N SER A 161 -4.98 -6.53 -34.79
CA SER A 161 -4.45 -5.81 -35.95
C SER A 161 -4.18 -6.77 -37.12
N VAL A 162 -3.93 -8.06 -36.83
CA VAL A 162 -3.83 -9.15 -37.80
C VAL A 162 -5.21 -9.71 -38.09
N ASP A 163 -5.76 -9.40 -39.27
CA ASP A 163 -7.04 -9.97 -39.70
C ASP A 163 -6.85 -11.44 -40.15
N LEU A 164 -6.81 -12.36 -39.16
CA LEU A 164 -6.65 -13.80 -39.38
C LEU A 164 -7.77 -14.41 -40.23
N ARG A 165 -8.94 -13.75 -40.30
CA ARG A 165 -10.09 -14.18 -41.10
C ARG A 165 -10.06 -13.70 -42.55
N ASN A 166 -9.27 -12.65 -42.86
CA ASN A 166 -9.34 -12.00 -44.17
C ASN A 166 -7.98 -11.62 -44.78
N ARG A 167 -6.90 -12.37 -44.45
CA ARG A 167 -5.54 -12.29 -45.03
C ARG A 167 -5.04 -10.86 -45.34
N ARG A 168 -5.42 -9.86 -44.54
CA ARG A 168 -4.94 -8.48 -44.68
C ARG A 168 -4.26 -8.08 -43.38
N ILE A 169 -2.94 -7.88 -43.47
CA ILE A 169 -2.17 -7.24 -42.41
C ILE A 169 -2.49 -5.74 -42.48
N LYS A 170 -3.05 -5.17 -41.40
CA LYS A 170 -3.22 -3.72 -41.33
C LYS A 170 -1.83 -3.08 -41.24
N LYS A 171 -1.65 -1.91 -41.88
CA LYS A 171 -0.40 -1.12 -41.78
C LYS A 171 0.01 -0.77 -40.33
N SER A 172 -0.88 -0.95 -39.36
CA SER A 172 -0.62 -0.77 -37.93
C SER A 172 0.03 -1.98 -37.25
N PHE A 173 0.30 -3.07 -37.97
CA PHE A 173 0.95 -4.25 -37.40
C PHE A 173 2.36 -3.89 -36.89
N GLY A 174 2.63 -4.15 -35.62
CA GLY A 174 3.88 -3.85 -34.93
C GLY A 174 3.95 -2.48 -34.25
N THR A 175 2.84 -1.73 -34.16
CA THR A 175 2.82 -0.40 -33.53
C THR A 175 2.50 -0.42 -32.03
N ALA A 176 1.87 -1.48 -31.51
CA ALA A 176 1.46 -1.53 -30.10
C ALA A 176 2.66 -1.73 -29.15
N LEU A 177 3.68 -2.48 -29.59
CA LEU A 177 4.94 -2.67 -28.87
C LEU A 177 6.01 -1.64 -29.23
N LYS A 178 5.61 -0.48 -29.78
CA LYS A 178 6.57 0.54 -30.19
C LYS A 178 7.37 1.07 -28.99
N MET A 179 8.64 1.36 -29.25
CA MET A 179 9.53 2.05 -28.32
C MET A 179 9.59 3.56 -28.60
N PHE A 180 9.38 3.97 -29.86
CA PHE A 180 9.52 5.36 -30.29
C PHE A 180 8.36 5.77 -31.21
N SER A 181 8.02 7.06 -31.19
CA SER A 181 7.13 7.73 -32.15
C SER A 181 7.94 8.57 -33.13
N ASN A 182 7.34 8.93 -34.28
CA ASN A 182 7.93 9.83 -35.27
C ASN A 182 8.02 11.29 -34.79
N LYS A 183 7.39 11.62 -33.66
CA LYS A 183 7.42 12.97 -33.06
C LYS A 183 8.39 13.00 -31.89
N LEU A 184 9.30 13.98 -31.91
CA LEU A 184 10.31 14.17 -30.86
C LEU A 184 9.69 14.43 -29.48
N TRP A 185 8.74 15.38 -29.38
CA TRP A 185 8.17 15.81 -28.11
C TRP A 185 7.51 14.70 -27.29
N PRO A 186 6.62 13.84 -27.86
CA PRO A 186 6.09 12.70 -27.14
C PRO A 186 7.16 11.72 -26.65
N ASN A 187 8.23 11.47 -27.44
CA ASN A 187 9.32 10.59 -27.02
C ASN A 187 10.05 11.17 -25.82
N VAL A 188 10.47 12.45 -25.92
CA VAL A 188 11.16 13.15 -24.84
C VAL A 188 10.31 13.18 -23.57
N SER A 189 9.01 13.45 -23.68
CA SER A 189 8.11 13.45 -22.52
C SER A 189 7.99 12.08 -21.86
N THR A 190 7.77 11.01 -22.65
CA THR A 190 7.60 9.65 -22.10
C THR A 190 8.90 9.13 -21.50
N TYR A 191 10.02 9.24 -22.21
CA TYR A 191 11.31 8.80 -21.68
C TYR A 191 11.80 9.69 -20.54
N GLY A 192 11.48 10.98 -20.54
CA GLY A 192 11.75 11.89 -19.43
C GLY A 192 11.03 11.47 -18.15
N LYS A 193 9.74 11.14 -18.24
CA LYS A 193 8.96 10.61 -17.10
C LYS A 193 9.50 9.25 -16.64
N LEU A 194 9.79 8.35 -17.57
CA LEU A 194 10.37 7.04 -17.26
C LEU A 194 11.71 7.20 -16.51
N THR A 195 12.60 8.05 -17.02
CA THR A 195 13.91 8.31 -16.40
C THR A 195 13.75 8.96 -15.03
N LEU A 196 12.86 9.94 -14.89
CA LEU A 196 12.56 10.57 -13.62
C LEU A 196 12.08 9.56 -12.58
N LEU A 197 11.19 8.64 -12.96
CA LEU A 197 10.70 7.60 -12.05
C LEU A 197 11.78 6.58 -11.71
N ILE A 198 12.64 6.19 -12.65
CA ILE A 198 13.80 5.32 -12.37
C ILE A 198 14.71 6.00 -11.35
N VAL A 199 15.02 7.28 -11.53
CA VAL A 199 15.81 8.05 -10.56
C VAL A 199 15.10 8.13 -9.21
N ALA A 200 13.79 8.43 -9.20
CA ALA A 200 13.01 8.52 -7.97
C ALA A 200 12.95 7.19 -7.21
N VAL A 201 12.79 6.05 -7.91
CA VAL A 201 12.83 4.71 -7.32
C VAL A 201 14.22 4.39 -6.79
N THR A 202 15.28 4.60 -7.58
CA THR A 202 16.65 4.27 -7.16
C THR A 202 17.17 5.16 -6.02
N VAL A 203 16.68 6.39 -5.88
CA VAL A 203 16.99 7.27 -4.73
C VAL A 203 16.08 6.93 -3.55
N GLY A 204 14.79 6.70 -3.79
CA GLY A 204 13.81 6.37 -2.77
C GLY A 204 14.07 5.02 -2.12
N GLU A 205 14.54 4.03 -2.89
CA GLU A 205 14.87 2.70 -2.42
C GLU A 205 16.06 2.69 -1.47
N ARG A 206 17.07 3.54 -1.69
CA ARG A 206 18.18 3.71 -0.72
C ARG A 206 17.64 4.15 0.64
N LYS A 207 16.78 5.16 0.64
CA LYS A 207 16.14 5.69 1.87
C LYS A 207 15.18 4.68 2.50
N PHE A 208 14.43 3.96 1.68
CA PHE A 208 13.51 2.91 2.13
C PHE A 208 14.28 1.74 2.75
N LEU A 209 15.36 1.27 2.11
CA LEU A 209 16.21 0.22 2.64
C LEU A 209 16.92 0.66 3.92
N GLU A 210 17.38 1.91 4.03
CA GLU A 210 17.90 2.46 5.29
C GLU A 210 16.85 2.43 6.41
N TYR A 211 15.60 2.80 6.12
CA TYR A 211 14.50 2.76 7.08
C TYR A 211 14.14 1.33 7.55
N PHE A 212 14.11 0.35 6.64
CA PHE A 212 13.75 -1.05 6.97
C PHE A 212 14.93 -1.88 7.48
N ARG A 213 16.17 -1.53 7.13
CA ARG A 213 17.38 -2.25 7.56
C ARG A 213 17.77 -1.91 8.99
N ASP A 214 17.34 -0.77 9.53
CA ASP A 214 17.71 -0.33 10.88
C ASP A 214 16.59 -0.67 11.90
N PRO A 215 16.72 -1.75 12.69
CA PRO A 215 15.69 -2.16 13.64
C PRO A 215 15.45 -1.11 14.74
N ALA A 216 16.42 -0.23 14.99
CA ALA A 216 16.32 0.83 15.99
C ALA A 216 15.19 1.83 15.69
N ASN A 217 14.96 2.17 14.42
CA ASN A 217 13.94 3.15 14.03
C ASN A 217 12.50 2.65 14.22
N ARG A 218 12.27 1.33 14.18
CA ARG A 218 10.97 0.74 14.52
C ARG A 218 10.62 0.98 15.98
N PHE A 219 11.59 0.78 16.89
CA PHE A 219 11.36 0.92 18.32
C PHE A 219 11.29 2.38 18.75
N HIS A 220 12.10 3.27 18.19
CA HIS A 220 12.06 4.69 18.55
C HIS A 220 10.73 5.35 18.21
N TYR A 221 10.13 5.04 17.05
CA TYR A 221 8.82 5.61 16.69
C TYR A 221 7.68 5.11 17.57
N THR A 222 7.66 3.82 17.91
CA THR A 222 6.64 3.25 18.81
C THR A 222 6.84 3.70 20.25
N ALA A 223 8.08 3.76 20.73
CA ALA A 223 8.41 4.21 22.08
C ALA A 223 8.12 5.70 22.27
N GLU A 224 8.44 6.56 21.28
CA GLU A 224 8.11 7.99 21.37
C GLU A 224 6.61 8.25 21.28
N ARG A 225 5.86 7.50 20.45
CA ARG A 225 4.39 7.60 20.44
C ARG A 225 3.77 7.19 21.77
N ILE A 226 4.17 6.03 22.30
CA ILE A 226 3.66 5.52 23.58
C ILE A 226 4.06 6.48 24.71
N ALA A 227 5.29 7.01 24.68
CA ALA A 227 5.75 7.98 25.68
C ALA A 227 4.96 9.30 25.60
N ARG A 228 4.68 9.82 24.40
CA ARG A 228 3.87 11.03 24.22
C ARG A 228 2.41 10.81 24.63
N GLU A 229 1.79 9.72 24.17
CA GLU A 229 0.42 9.36 24.55
C GLU A 229 0.32 9.16 26.08
N ALA A 230 1.29 8.47 26.69
CA ALA A 230 1.33 8.31 28.15
C ALA A 230 1.52 9.66 28.87
N THR A 231 2.36 10.55 28.35
CA THR A 231 2.60 11.87 28.97
C THR A 231 1.40 12.80 28.82
N GLU A 232 0.68 12.73 27.71
CA GLU A 232 -0.55 13.49 27.48
C GLU A 232 -1.70 12.97 28.35
N VAL A 233 -1.86 11.64 28.47
CA VAL A 233 -2.84 11.04 29.37
C VAL A 233 -2.52 11.38 30.83
N VAL A 234 -1.27 11.20 31.26
CA VAL A 234 -0.83 11.56 32.63
C VAL A 234 -0.98 13.06 32.88
N GLY A 235 -0.64 13.92 31.92
CA GLY A 235 -0.84 15.36 32.01
C GLY A 235 -2.31 15.76 32.11
N SER A 236 -3.20 15.08 31.37
CA SER A 236 -4.64 15.31 31.44
C SER A 236 -5.26 14.86 32.76
N VAL A 237 -4.75 13.78 33.36
CA VAL A 237 -5.22 13.24 34.64
C VAL A 237 -4.69 14.07 35.82
N LEU A 238 -3.43 14.51 35.76
CA LEU A 238 -2.81 15.34 36.81
C LEU A 238 -3.23 16.82 36.73
N GLY A 239 -3.62 17.31 35.55
CA GLY A 239 -4.11 18.68 35.35
C GLY A 239 -5.44 18.99 36.04
N HIS A 240 -6.17 17.97 36.52
CA HIS A 240 -7.40 18.14 37.29
C HIS A 240 -7.21 18.26 38.80
N THR A 241 -5.97 18.22 39.31
CA THR A 241 -5.66 18.46 40.74
C THR A 241 -4.89 19.75 40.94
N HIS A 242 -5.54 20.90 40.70
CA HIS A 242 -4.98 22.21 41.07
C HIS A 242 -5.31 22.50 42.55
N LEU A 243 -4.50 21.99 43.47
CA LEU A 243 -4.46 22.51 44.84
C LEU A 243 -3.41 23.64 44.89
N SER A 244 -3.90 24.87 45.02
CA SER A 244 -3.08 26.08 45.20
C SER A 244 -2.30 26.02 46.51
N PRO A 245 -0.96 26.18 46.52
CA PRO A 245 -0.21 26.31 47.77
C PRO A 245 -0.22 27.78 48.22
N THR A 246 -0.80 28.04 49.38
CA THR A 246 -0.65 29.31 50.10
C THR A 246 0.77 29.43 50.65
N SER A 247 1.39 30.59 50.43
CA SER A 247 2.71 30.95 50.94
C SER A 247 2.67 31.20 52.45
N HIS A 248 3.33 30.35 53.24
CA HIS A 248 3.77 30.69 54.60
C HIS A 248 5.22 30.22 54.79
N SER A 249 6.11 31.17 55.03
CA SER A 249 7.52 30.96 55.35
C SER A 249 7.68 30.35 56.75
N PRO A 250 8.57 29.35 56.96
CA PRO A 250 8.93 28.89 58.29
C PRO A 250 10.11 29.72 58.89
N PRO A 251 10.23 29.81 60.22
CA PRO A 251 11.29 30.59 60.88
C PRO A 251 12.61 29.81 60.96
N ASP A 252 13.70 30.59 60.98
CA ASP A 252 15.10 30.17 61.11
C ASP A 252 15.35 29.29 62.35
N LEU A 253 15.99 28.14 62.14
CA LEU A 253 16.59 27.34 63.21
C LEU A 253 18.10 27.21 62.99
N LEU A 254 18.85 27.83 63.89
CA LEU A 254 20.31 27.75 64.02
C LEU A 254 20.76 26.31 64.29
N VAL A 255 21.71 25.81 63.50
CA VAL A 255 22.51 24.61 63.81
C VAL A 255 23.99 25.02 63.76
N PRO A 256 24.77 24.83 64.85
CA PRO A 256 26.20 25.15 64.84
C PRO A 256 27.02 24.00 64.23
N ALA A 257 28.13 24.39 63.60
CA ALA A 257 29.09 23.53 62.93
C ALA A 257 29.84 22.61 63.90
N THR A 258 30.04 21.35 63.51
CA THR A 258 31.11 20.49 64.02
C THR A 258 31.78 19.73 62.87
N GLU A 259 33.10 19.70 62.96
CA GLU A 259 34.06 19.18 61.99
C GLU A 259 34.18 17.65 61.98
N GLY A 260 34.65 17.11 60.85
CA GLY A 260 35.75 16.15 60.80
C GLY A 260 35.47 14.66 61.05
N GLY A 261 35.67 13.83 60.02
CA GLY A 261 35.94 12.39 60.20
C GLY A 261 35.65 11.51 58.96
N ASN A 262 36.72 10.98 58.35
CA ASN A 262 36.69 10.00 57.25
C ASN A 262 35.93 8.69 57.59
N PRO A 263 35.39 7.96 56.59
CA PRO A 263 34.66 6.70 56.81
C PRO A 263 35.58 5.46 56.82
N PRO A 264 35.28 4.41 57.61
CA PRO A 264 35.87 3.07 57.44
C PRO A 264 35.01 2.15 56.54
N PRO A 265 35.59 1.05 56.00
CA PRO A 265 35.07 0.36 54.81
C PRO A 265 34.05 -0.76 55.09
N LEU A 266 33.29 -1.08 54.04
CA LEU A 266 32.29 -2.16 53.92
C LEU A 266 32.85 -3.56 54.29
N ILE A 267 32.19 -4.23 55.23
CA ILE A 267 32.36 -5.65 55.54
C ILE A 267 31.20 -6.44 54.93
N GLY A 268 31.54 -7.50 54.19
CA GLY A 268 30.60 -8.36 53.46
C GLY A 268 29.75 -9.27 54.34
N HIS A 269 28.63 -9.68 53.77
CA HIS A 269 27.81 -10.78 54.26
C HIS A 269 27.26 -11.61 53.10
N GLN A 270 27.72 -12.86 53.03
CA GLN A 270 26.98 -14.03 52.56
C GLN A 270 27.09 -15.06 53.70
N PRO A 271 26.05 -15.89 53.98
CA PRO A 271 25.93 -17.14 53.23
C PRO A 271 24.51 -17.78 53.10
N THR A 272 24.20 -18.25 51.88
CA THR A 272 23.61 -19.57 51.48
C THR A 272 22.28 -20.10 52.12
N PRO A 273 21.74 -21.29 51.74
CA PRO A 273 20.67 -21.43 50.75
C PRO A 273 19.43 -22.20 51.28
N VAL A 274 18.30 -22.18 50.57
CA VAL A 274 17.21 -23.16 50.80
C VAL A 274 16.70 -23.69 49.46
N SER A 275 16.76 -25.01 49.33
CA SER A 275 16.19 -25.83 48.27
C SER A 275 14.69 -26.01 48.47
N ASP A 276 13.93 -26.14 47.38
CA ASP A 276 13.11 -27.32 47.07
C ASP A 276 12.12 -27.01 45.93
N SER A 277 12.27 -27.76 44.84
CA SER A 277 11.23 -28.05 43.84
C SER A 277 10.60 -29.41 44.25
N PRO A 278 9.36 -29.78 43.92
CA PRO A 278 8.88 -29.84 42.52
C PRO A 278 7.36 -29.61 42.30
N SER A 279 6.97 -29.28 41.06
CA SER A 279 5.84 -29.87 40.30
C SER A 279 5.23 -28.89 39.28
N SER A 280 5.12 -29.34 38.04
CA SER A 280 4.23 -28.86 36.97
C SER A 280 3.25 -30.02 36.66
N PRO A 281 2.14 -29.91 35.88
CA PRO A 281 1.89 -29.01 34.73
C PRO A 281 0.39 -28.58 34.61
N PRO A 282 -0.22 -28.42 33.41
CA PRO A 282 -0.18 -27.28 32.49
C PRO A 282 -1.56 -26.59 32.34
N TYR A 283 -1.62 -25.34 31.86
CA TYR A 283 -2.90 -24.72 31.44
C TYR A 283 -2.82 -24.25 29.99
N ALA A 284 -3.60 -24.91 29.14
CA ALA A 284 -3.96 -24.49 27.79
C ALA A 284 -5.41 -23.94 27.83
N PRO A 285 -5.73 -22.82 27.18
CA PRO A 285 -7.10 -22.34 27.11
C PRO A 285 -7.91 -23.01 25.98
N SER A 286 -9.07 -23.54 26.35
CA SER A 286 -10.07 -24.21 25.52
C SER A 286 -10.93 -23.23 24.71
N PHE A 287 -11.10 -23.50 23.41
CA PHE A 287 -12.16 -22.96 22.55
C PHE A 287 -13.45 -23.78 22.71
N PRO A 288 -14.66 -23.18 22.72
CA PRO A 288 -15.91 -23.94 22.66
C PRO A 288 -16.24 -24.34 21.21
N ALA A 289 -16.40 -25.64 20.99
CA ALA A 289 -16.97 -26.22 19.78
C ALA A 289 -18.50 -26.12 19.82
N ASN A 290 -19.09 -25.46 18.81
CA ASN A 290 -20.53 -25.43 18.61
C ASN A 290 -20.94 -26.61 17.72
N THR A 291 -21.71 -27.54 18.28
CA THR A 291 -22.28 -28.72 17.62
C THR A 291 -23.46 -28.31 16.74
N GLY A 292 -23.28 -28.33 15.42
CA GLY A 292 -24.36 -28.28 14.44
C GLY A 292 -24.82 -29.70 14.08
N GLN A 293 -26.00 -30.10 14.56
CA GLN A 293 -26.70 -31.30 14.12
C GLN A 293 -27.14 -31.15 12.66
N ASN A 294 -27.05 -32.25 11.91
CA ASN A 294 -27.53 -32.38 10.55
C ASN A 294 -28.75 -33.33 10.52
N THR A 295 -29.57 -33.15 9.48
CA THR A 295 -30.59 -34.04 8.89
C THR A 295 -32.06 -33.93 9.36
N GLY A 296 -32.91 -33.45 8.44
CA GLY A 296 -33.99 -34.29 7.90
C GLY A 296 -35.44 -33.81 8.00
N SER A 297 -36.00 -33.41 6.84
CA SER A 297 -37.32 -33.80 6.29
C SER A 297 -38.43 -32.74 6.10
N SER A 298 -39.04 -32.82 4.90
CA SER A 298 -40.31 -32.24 4.41
C SER A 298 -40.36 -30.70 4.28
N GLY A 299 -40.65 -30.05 3.15
CA GLY A 299 -41.48 -30.42 2.00
C GLY A 299 -42.75 -29.57 2.04
N PHE A 300 -42.84 -28.47 1.27
CA PHE A 300 -44.09 -27.87 0.75
C PHE A 300 -43.73 -26.76 -0.25
N GLY A 301 -44.42 -26.75 -1.40
CA GLY A 301 -44.09 -25.95 -2.57
C GLY A 301 -44.86 -24.65 -2.75
N GLY A 302 -44.23 -23.72 -3.47
CA GLY A 302 -44.78 -22.70 -4.37
C GLY A 302 -45.64 -21.55 -3.81
N PRO A 303 -45.98 -20.53 -4.63
CA PRO A 303 -45.20 -19.90 -5.71
C PRO A 303 -45.28 -18.34 -5.71
N LEU A 304 -44.63 -17.71 -6.70
CA LEU A 304 -44.89 -16.37 -7.28
C LEU A 304 -44.48 -15.12 -6.46
N PHE A 305 -43.58 -14.29 -7.01
CA PHE A 305 -43.97 -13.15 -7.85
C PHE A 305 -42.76 -12.46 -8.50
N SER A 306 -42.88 -12.21 -9.80
CA SER A 306 -42.06 -11.32 -10.61
C SER A 306 -42.58 -9.88 -10.52
N ARG A 307 -41.68 -8.91 -10.36
CA ARG A 307 -41.58 -7.69 -11.17
C ARG A 307 -40.29 -6.96 -10.88
#